data_AF-A0A9D4Q913-F1
#
_entry.id   AF-A0A9D4Q913-F1
#
_cell.length_a   1.000
_cell.length_b   1.000
_cell.length_c   1.000
_cell.angle_alpha   90.00
_cell.angle_beta   90.00
_cell.angle_gamma   90.00
#
_symmetry.space_group_name_H-M   'P 1'
#
loop_
_entity.id
_entity.type
_entity.pdbx_description
1 polymer ?
#
loop_
_entity_poly.entity_id
_entity_poly.type
_entity_poly.pdbx_seq_one_letter_code
_entity_poly.pdbx_strand_id
1 'polypeptide(L)'
;MHRPPSRMLTDLSKLQLAFALVAAFVTGNHLWGADEEQPVAPPPVIPNCHVLSTGLNADEKAELLREHNRLRSMVAKGLLKGLKPAANMLALWQSSG
;
A
#
# COMPACT_ATOMS: atom_id res chain seq x y z
N MET A 1 -42.44 -26.16 -39.85
CA MET A 1 -41.86 -27.23 -38.99
C MET A 1 -40.40 -26.83 -38.73
N HIS A 2 -39.97 -26.32 -37.56
CA HIS A 2 -39.49 -27.07 -36.36
C HIS A 2 -38.55 -28.23 -36.75
N ARG A 3 -37.29 -28.37 -36.32
CA ARG A 3 -36.39 -27.76 -35.30
C ARG A 3 -34.91 -28.13 -35.67
N PRO A 4 -33.88 -27.55 -35.01
CA PRO A 4 -32.42 -27.65 -35.31
C PRO A 4 -31.78 -28.88 -34.60
N PRO A 5 -30.46 -29.18 -34.65
CA PRO A 5 -29.33 -28.43 -34.02
C PRO A 5 -28.04 -28.48 -34.92
N SER A 6 -26.83 -27.95 -34.66
CA SER A 6 -25.99 -27.78 -33.46
C SER A 6 -24.90 -26.75 -33.82
N ARG A 7 -24.72 -25.64 -33.09
CA ARG A 7 -23.79 -25.50 -31.95
C ARG A 7 -22.45 -26.26 -32.13
N MET A 8 -21.53 -25.71 -32.92
CA MET A 8 -20.12 -26.16 -32.97
C MET A 8 -19.14 -24.98 -33.18
N LEU A 9 -19.50 -23.78 -32.74
CA LEU A 9 -18.65 -22.57 -32.89
C LEU A 9 -18.49 -21.81 -31.56
N THR A 10 -18.53 -22.54 -30.44
CA THR A 10 -18.45 -21.93 -29.10
C THR A 10 -17.38 -22.53 -28.19
N ASP A 11 -16.68 -23.59 -28.58
CA ASP A 11 -15.75 -24.24 -27.64
C ASP A 11 -14.30 -23.82 -27.84
N LEU A 12 -13.84 -23.61 -29.07
CA LEU A 12 -12.44 -23.18 -29.28
C LEU A 12 -12.19 -21.77 -28.74
N SER A 13 -13.13 -20.85 -28.95
CA SER A 13 -13.05 -19.46 -28.49
C SER A 13 -13.22 -19.33 -26.96
N LYS A 14 -14.07 -20.15 -26.34
CA LYS A 14 -14.17 -20.21 -24.87
C LYS A 14 -12.95 -20.84 -24.22
N LEU A 15 -12.38 -21.88 -24.84
CA LEU A 15 -11.17 -22.53 -24.35
C LEU A 15 -9.96 -21.60 -24.46
N GLN A 16 -9.85 -20.84 -25.55
CA GLN A 16 -8.84 -19.78 -25.70
C GLN A 16 -9.02 -18.67 -24.64
N LEU A 17 -10.26 -18.22 -24.39
CA LEU A 17 -10.56 -17.22 -23.37
C LEU A 17 -10.25 -17.72 -21.95
N ALA A 18 -10.56 -19.00 -21.67
CA ALA A 18 -10.25 -19.64 -20.39
C ALA A 18 -8.74 -19.80 -20.19
N PHE A 19 -7.99 -20.21 -21.23
CA PHE A 19 -6.52 -20.27 -21.18
C PHE A 19 -5.90 -18.88 -20.99
N ALA A 20 -6.45 -17.84 -21.63
CA ALA A 20 -5.97 -16.46 -21.44
C ALA A 20 -6.23 -15.94 -20.02
N LEU A 21 -7.39 -16.24 -19.43
CA LEU A 21 -7.72 -15.87 -18.04
C LEU A 21 -6.87 -16.64 -17.03
N VAL A 22 -6.66 -17.93 -17.23
CA VAL A 22 -5.79 -18.76 -16.37
C VAL A 22 -4.34 -18.31 -16.50
N ALA A 23 -3.86 -18.01 -17.71
CA ALA A 23 -2.53 -17.43 -17.91
C ALA A 23 -2.38 -16.11 -17.17
N ALA A 24 -3.33 -15.16 -17.29
CA ALA A 24 -3.28 -13.88 -16.58
C ALA A 24 -3.30 -14.01 -15.05
N PHE A 25 -3.95 -15.05 -14.50
CA PHE A 25 -3.98 -15.33 -13.07
C PHE A 25 -2.72 -16.06 -12.58
N VAL A 26 -2.14 -16.94 -13.41
CA VAL A 26 -0.93 -17.74 -13.09
C VAL A 26 0.36 -16.97 -13.32
N THR A 27 0.45 -16.14 -14.37
CA THR A 27 1.60 -15.26 -14.58
C THR A 27 1.57 -14.04 -13.69
N GLY A 28 0.58 -13.93 -12.78
CA GLY A 28 0.45 -12.84 -11.82
C GLY A 28 0.75 -11.53 -12.51
N ASN A 29 -0.21 -11.02 -13.31
CA ASN A 29 -0.13 -9.70 -13.95
C ASN A 29 0.01 -8.62 -12.87
N HIS A 30 1.21 -8.55 -12.32
CA HIS A 30 1.77 -7.49 -11.51
C HIS A 30 2.20 -6.42 -12.52
N LEU A 31 1.19 -5.83 -13.17
CA LEU A 31 1.31 -4.53 -13.83
C LEU A 31 1.34 -3.46 -12.74
N TRP A 32 2.37 -3.52 -11.90
CA TRP A 32 2.87 -2.41 -11.10
C TRP A 32 4.31 -2.26 -11.53
N GLY A 33 4.53 -1.40 -12.52
CA GLY A 33 5.81 -1.25 -13.19
C GLY A 33 5.74 -0.47 -14.50
N ALA A 34 4.73 0.39 -14.66
CA ALA A 34 4.90 1.56 -15.49
C ALA A 34 5.12 2.70 -14.49
N ASP A 35 6.28 3.35 -14.57
CA ASP A 35 6.54 4.67 -14.02
C ASP A 35 5.63 5.68 -14.74
N GLU A 36 4.31 5.52 -14.57
CA GLU A 36 3.34 6.53 -14.94
C GLU A 36 3.54 7.62 -13.88
N GLU A 37 4.41 8.57 -14.22
CA GLU A 37 4.54 9.83 -13.54
C GLU A 37 3.14 10.43 -13.48
N GLN A 38 2.42 10.13 -12.39
CA GLN A 38 1.08 10.63 -12.17
C GLN A 38 1.19 12.14 -12.32
N PRO A 39 0.35 12.78 -13.16
CA PRO A 39 0.39 14.23 -13.30
C PRO A 39 0.26 14.81 -11.90
N VAL A 40 1.37 15.37 -11.41
CA VAL A 40 1.45 15.90 -10.05
C VAL A 40 0.41 17.00 -10.01
N ALA A 41 -0.73 16.73 -9.36
CA ALA A 41 -1.76 17.74 -9.17
C ALA A 41 -1.07 18.98 -8.59
N PRO A 42 -1.41 20.20 -9.07
CA PRO A 42 -0.79 21.40 -8.52
C PRO A 42 -0.94 21.37 -6.99
N PRO A 43 0.13 21.70 -6.25
CA PRO A 43 0.10 21.62 -4.80
C PRO A 43 -1.13 22.37 -4.28
N PRO A 44 -1.85 21.83 -3.28
CA PRO A 44 -3.04 22.48 -2.77
C PRO A 44 -2.68 23.91 -2.35
N VAL A 45 -3.40 24.90 -2.89
CA VAL A 45 -3.22 26.29 -2.49
C VAL A 45 -3.76 26.42 -1.07
N ILE A 46 -2.84 26.50 -0.10
CA ILE A 46 -3.19 26.73 1.30
C ILE A 46 -3.28 28.24 1.51
N PRO A 47 -4.48 28.83 1.66
CA PRO A 47 -4.62 30.27 1.82
C PRO A 47 -3.90 30.72 3.10
N ASN A 48 -3.18 31.85 3.02
CA ASN A 48 -2.38 32.44 4.10
C ASN A 48 -1.10 31.66 4.48
N CYS A 49 -0.64 30.69 3.70
CA CYS A 49 0.64 30.02 3.93
C CYS A 49 1.68 30.38 2.86
N HIS A 50 2.87 30.78 3.31
CA HIS A 50 4.06 30.80 2.48
C HIS A 50 4.84 29.51 2.72
N VAL A 51 4.74 28.54 1.81
CA VAL A 51 5.36 27.22 1.97
C VAL A 51 6.88 27.33 1.78
N LEU A 52 7.64 26.99 2.82
CA LEU A 52 9.12 27.01 2.80
C LEU A 52 9.72 25.61 2.54
N SER A 53 9.06 24.58 3.07
CA SER A 53 9.40 23.17 2.87
C SER A 53 8.16 22.31 3.07
N THR A 54 8.16 21.09 2.53
CA THR A 54 7.07 20.13 2.70
C THR A 54 7.63 18.76 3.05
N GLY A 55 6.89 18.04 3.91
CA GLY A 55 7.26 16.69 4.33
C GLY A 55 8.50 16.64 5.23
N LEU A 56 8.86 15.42 5.60
CA LEU A 56 10.08 15.08 6.32
C LEU A 56 10.94 14.20 5.43
N ASN A 57 12.26 14.41 5.48
CA ASN A 57 13.22 13.53 4.82
C ASN A 57 13.31 12.16 5.55
N ALA A 58 14.05 11.21 4.97
CA ALA A 58 14.16 9.86 5.52
C ALA A 58 14.79 9.84 6.92
N ASP A 59 15.82 10.66 7.15
CA ASP A 59 16.52 10.76 8.42
C ASP A 59 15.64 11.37 9.52
N GLU A 60 14.88 12.42 9.19
CA GLU A 60 13.90 13.04 10.08
C GLU A 60 12.78 12.07 10.45
N LYS A 61 12.30 11.27 9.50
CA LYS A 61 11.32 10.21 9.77
C LYS A 61 11.91 9.13 10.67
N ALA A 62 13.16 8.74 10.45
CA ALA A 62 13.86 7.75 11.27
C ALA A 62 14.09 8.25 12.70
N GLU A 63 14.48 9.52 12.88
CA GLU A 63 14.63 10.15 14.19
C GLU A 63 13.29 10.21 14.93
N LEU A 64 12.23 10.66 14.26
CA LEU A 64 10.89 10.70 14.84
C LEU A 64 10.45 9.30 15.31
N LEU A 65 10.66 8.28 14.49
CA LEU A 65 10.34 6.90 14.83
C LEU A 65 11.13 6.40 16.05
N ARG A 66 12.43 6.71 16.09
CA ARG A 66 13.32 6.34 17.20
C ARG A 66 12.83 6.94 18.51
N GLU A 67 12.47 8.22 18.50
CA GLU A 67 12.00 8.90 19.70
C GLU A 67 10.66 8.34 20.20
N HIS A 68 9.72 8.05 19.29
CA HIS A 68 8.48 7.36 19.65
C HIS A 68 8.74 6.00 20.30
N ASN A 69 9.62 5.20 19.71
CA ASN A 69 9.96 3.89 20.25
C ASN A 69 10.69 3.98 21.61
N ARG A 70 11.53 4.99 21.81
CA ARG A 70 12.17 5.27 23.10
C ARG A 70 11.13 5.56 24.18
N LEU A 71 10.19 6.46 23.90
CA LEU A 71 9.11 6.82 24.83
C LEU A 71 8.19 5.62 25.11
N ARG A 72 7.80 4.87 24.07
CA ARG A 72 7.02 3.62 24.22
C ARG A 72 7.74 2.63 25.13
N SER A 73 9.05 2.46 24.97
CA SER A 73 9.86 1.58 25.84
C SER A 73 9.86 2.06 27.30
N MET A 74 9.98 3.38 27.53
CA MET A 74 9.94 3.95 28.88
C MET A 74 8.58 3.72 29.56
N VAL A 75 7.48 3.93 28.84
CA VAL A 75 6.13 3.65 29.36
C VAL A 75 5.97 2.16 29.66
N ALA A 76 6.43 1.29 28.76
CA ALA A 76 6.29 -0.16 28.92
C ALA A 76 6.98 -0.67 30.19
N LYS A 77 8.13 -0.09 30.53
CA LYS A 77 8.91 -0.40 31.73
C LYS A 77 8.36 0.26 33.01
N GLY A 78 7.33 1.10 32.92
CA GLY A 78 6.81 1.85 34.06
C GLY A 78 7.75 2.94 34.58
N LEU A 79 8.66 3.44 33.73
CA LEU A 79 9.64 4.47 34.11
C LEU A 79 9.05 5.89 34.08
N LEU A 80 7.88 6.07 33.47
CA LEU A 80 7.17 7.35 33.41
C LEU A 80 6.16 7.44 34.57
N LYS A 81 6.35 8.44 35.43
CA LYS A 81 5.52 8.66 36.63
C LYS A 81 4.05 8.82 36.23
N GLY A 82 3.17 8.11 36.94
CA GLY A 82 1.73 8.14 36.72
C GLY A 82 1.22 7.20 35.63
N LEU A 83 2.11 6.48 34.93
CA LEU A 83 1.74 5.47 33.95
C LEU A 83 2.06 4.06 34.47
N LYS A 84 1.17 3.11 34.19
CA LYS A 84 1.39 1.69 34.51
C LYS A 84 2.28 1.05 33.44
N PRO A 85 3.16 0.09 33.82
CA PRO A 85 3.90 -0.69 32.85
C PRO A 85 2.94 -1.47 31.93
N ALA A 86 3.36 -1.71 30.69
CA ALA A 86 2.55 -2.38 29.69
C ALA A 86 3.06 -3.79 29.44
N ALA A 87 2.15 -4.77 29.38
CA ALA A 87 2.52 -6.17 29.17
C ALA A 87 3.02 -6.48 27.75
N ASN A 88 2.56 -5.76 26.72
CA ASN A 88 2.89 -6.05 25.32
C ASN A 88 2.92 -4.78 24.45
N MET A 89 3.87 -3.88 24.73
CA MET A 89 4.05 -2.64 23.97
C MET A 89 5.12 -2.81 22.88
N LEU A 90 4.66 -3.06 21.66
CA LEU A 90 5.52 -3.29 20.49
C LEU A 90 6.16 -2.01 19.96
N ALA A 91 7.30 -2.16 19.29
CA ALA A 91 7.92 -1.07 18.53
C ALA A 91 7.10 -0.72 17.28
N LEU A 92 7.11 0.54 16.90
CA LEU A 92 6.64 1.01 15.62
C LEU A 92 7.69 0.66 14.56
N TRP A 93 7.23 0.10 13.44
CA TRP A 93 8.06 -0.36 12.32
C TRP A 93 8.23 0.72 11.26
N GLN A 94 9.39 0.78 10.61
CA GLN A 94 9.60 1.63 9.42
C GLN A 94 9.36 0.79 8.17
N SER A 95 8.38 1.17 7.35
CA SER A 95 8.29 0.68 5.97
C SER A 95 9.49 1.25 5.21
N SER A 96 10.47 0.41 4.87
CA SER A 96 11.47 0.73 3.85
C SER A 96 10.75 0.81 2.50
N GLY A 97 10.46 2.04 2.06
CA GLY A 97 9.98 2.35 0.72
C GLY A 97 11.08 3.05 -0.05
#